data_AF-A0A6M7XP86-F1
#
_entry.id   AF-A0A6M7XP86-F1
#
_cell.length_a   1.000
_cell.length_b   1.000
_cell.length_c   1.000
_cell.angle_alpha   90.00
_cell.angle_beta   90.00
_cell.angle_gamma   90.00
#
_symmetry.space_group_name_H-M   'P 1'
#
loop_
_entity.id
_entity.type
_entity.pdbx_description
1 polymer ?
#
loop_
_entity_poly.entity_id
_entity_poly.type
_entity_poly.pdbx_seq_one_letter_code
_entity_poly.pdbx_strand_id
1 'polypeptide(L)'
;MTTVRSRIAATFAAASLTLVFAGQSHATVFAAWQVANVPFGDTLNVRKYPSGTSQKQAAHPNGTVLQITGRCTGGINVLEIANQPAWKQRQTVRYRWCEVWHDPAKNGAFVTG
;
A
#
# COMPACT_ATOMS: atom_id res chain seq x y z
N MET A 1 41.11 12.32 64.72
CA MET A 1 40.60 10.93 64.67
C MET A 1 39.09 11.04 64.72
N THR A 2 38.28 10.57 63.77
CA THR A 2 38.50 9.53 62.77
C THR A 2 37.52 9.78 61.62
N THR A 3 38.05 9.68 60.41
CA THR A 3 37.37 9.71 59.10
C THR A 3 36.23 8.71 59.02
N VAL A 4 35.06 9.14 58.54
CA VAL A 4 34.03 8.21 58.04
C VAL A 4 34.00 8.31 56.52
N ARG A 5 34.63 7.33 55.87
CA ARG A 5 34.52 7.04 54.44
C ARG A 5 33.10 6.54 54.17
N SER A 6 32.36 7.23 53.30
CA SER A 6 31.10 6.70 52.76
C SER A 6 31.26 6.27 51.30
N ARG A 7 30.52 5.22 50.98
CA ARG A 7 30.79 4.21 49.96
C ARG A 7 30.29 4.64 48.58
N ILE A 8 30.97 4.06 47.58
CA ILE A 8 30.58 3.98 46.16
C ILE A 8 29.08 3.70 46.04
N ALA A 9 28.36 4.51 45.27
CA ALA A 9 27.02 4.21 44.79
C ALA A 9 26.98 4.37 43.27
N ALA A 10 26.41 3.35 42.64
CA ALA A 10 26.57 2.98 41.25
C ALA A 10 25.97 3.97 40.24
N THR A 11 26.53 3.89 39.04
CA THR A 11 26.05 4.38 37.75
C THR A 11 24.53 4.36 37.58
N PHE A 12 23.94 5.52 37.29
CA PHE A 12 22.59 5.65 36.76
C PHE A 12 22.64 6.32 35.39
N ALA A 13 22.23 5.59 34.35
CA ALA A 13 21.39 6.09 33.23
C ALA A 13 21.29 5.02 32.13
N ALA A 14 20.51 3.96 32.37
CA ALA A 14 19.90 3.20 31.28
C ALA A 14 18.47 3.74 31.10
N ALA A 15 18.26 4.57 30.08
CA ALA A 15 16.92 4.97 29.64
C ALA A 15 16.91 5.06 28.11
N SER A 16 17.04 3.91 27.47
CA SER A 16 16.64 3.71 26.07
C SER A 16 15.11 3.72 26.00
N LEU A 17 14.53 4.87 25.71
CA LEU A 17 13.13 5.02 25.37
C LEU A 17 13.02 5.69 24.01
N THR A 18 12.04 5.22 23.24
CA THR A 18 11.59 5.66 21.90
C THR A 18 12.27 4.88 20.77
N LEU A 19 11.59 4.16 19.88
CA LEU A 19 10.21 4.28 19.43
C LEU A 19 9.49 2.91 19.43
N VAL A 20 8.33 2.86 20.08
CA VAL A 20 7.26 1.95 19.66
C VAL A 20 6.83 2.45 18.27
N PHE A 21 7.46 1.93 17.22
CA PHE A 21 6.75 1.80 15.96
C PHE A 21 5.70 0.73 16.23
N ALA A 22 4.53 1.17 16.70
CA ALA A 22 3.31 0.45 16.46
C ALA A 22 3.21 0.35 14.93
N GLY A 23 3.80 -0.71 14.37
CA GLY A 23 3.45 -1.19 13.05
C GLY A 23 1.97 -1.49 13.18
N GLN A 24 1.15 -0.50 12.82
CA GLN A 24 -0.27 -0.70 12.70
C GLN A 24 -0.40 -1.76 11.61
N SER A 25 -0.58 -3.01 12.03
CA SER A 25 -1.01 -4.11 11.20
C SER A 25 -2.46 -3.82 10.82
N HIS A 26 -2.63 -2.80 9.98
CA HIS A 26 -3.87 -2.61 9.24
C HIS A 26 -3.99 -3.87 8.39
N ALA A 27 -4.94 -4.73 8.73
CA ALA A 27 -5.37 -5.78 7.81
C ALA A 27 -5.84 -5.05 6.55
N THR A 28 -4.97 -5.00 5.54
CA THR A 28 -5.30 -4.36 4.26
C THR A 28 -6.28 -5.27 3.56
N VAL A 29 -7.54 -4.86 3.50
CA VAL A 29 -8.54 -5.57 2.72
C VAL A 29 -8.28 -5.26 1.24
N PHE A 30 -8.22 -6.31 0.43
CA PHE A 30 -8.01 -6.22 -1.01
C PHE A 30 -9.28 -6.60 -1.75
N ALA A 31 -9.49 -5.97 -2.90
CA ALA A 31 -10.39 -6.46 -3.91
C ALA A 31 -9.57 -7.05 -5.06
N ALA A 32 -9.82 -8.32 -5.38
CA ALA A 32 -9.20 -8.99 -6.53
C ALA A 32 -9.95 -8.61 -7.81
N TRP A 33 -9.24 -7.97 -8.76
CA TRP A 33 -9.81 -7.53 -10.04
C TRP A 33 -9.00 -8.06 -11.20
N GLN A 34 -9.66 -8.67 -12.19
CA GLN A 34 -8.99 -9.15 -13.39
C GLN A 34 -8.92 -8.06 -14.45
N VAL A 35 -7.73 -7.84 -15.02
CA VAL A 35 -7.54 -6.98 -16.19
C VAL A 35 -8.28 -7.59 -17.39
N ALA A 36 -9.17 -6.82 -17.99
CA ALA A 36 -9.99 -7.25 -19.12
C ALA A 36 -10.25 -6.10 -20.10
N ASN A 37 -10.55 -6.44 -21.35
CA ASN A 37 -10.90 -5.52 -22.43
C ASN A 37 -9.80 -4.50 -22.79
N VAL A 38 -8.53 -4.84 -22.55
CA VAL A 38 -7.39 -4.13 -23.14
C VAL A 38 -7.21 -4.59 -24.60
N PRO A 39 -6.91 -3.71 -25.57
CA PRO A 39 -6.66 -4.09 -26.96
C PRO A 39 -5.57 -5.17 -27.10
N PHE A 40 -5.61 -5.91 -28.21
CA PHE A 40 -4.59 -6.92 -28.49
C PHE A 40 -3.20 -6.27 -28.63
N GLY A 41 -2.21 -6.83 -27.93
CA GLY A 41 -0.85 -6.27 -27.88
C GLY A 41 -0.67 -5.16 -26.83
N ASP A 42 -1.74 -4.67 -26.22
CA ASP A 42 -1.69 -3.63 -25.20
C ASP A 42 -1.75 -4.21 -23.77
N THR A 43 -1.40 -3.36 -22.79
CA THR A 43 -1.42 -3.68 -21.36
C THR A 43 -2.03 -2.55 -20.54
N LEU A 44 -2.68 -2.88 -19.42
CA LEU A 44 -3.02 -1.91 -18.38
C LEU A 44 -1.74 -1.45 -17.70
N ASN A 45 -1.43 -0.15 -17.78
CA ASN A 45 -0.25 0.43 -17.15
C ASN A 45 -0.56 0.91 -15.74
N VAL A 46 0.23 0.49 -14.76
CA VAL A 46 0.24 1.09 -13.41
C VAL A 46 1.29 2.19 -13.38
N ARG A 47 0.93 3.37 -12.90
CA ARG A 47 1.80 4.54 -12.85
C ARG A 47 1.77 5.16 -11.47
N LYS A 48 2.87 5.83 -11.13
CA LYS A 48 3.02 6.54 -9.86
C LYS A 48 1.98 7.67 -9.74
N TYR A 49 1.24 7.68 -8.63
CA TYR A 49 0.35 8.80 -8.27
C TYR A 49 1.11 10.15 -8.26
N PRO A 50 0.53 11.31 -8.66
CA PRO A 50 -0.88 11.58 -8.96
C PRO A 50 -1.31 11.61 -10.43
N SER A 51 -0.40 11.42 -11.39
CA SER A 51 -0.67 11.73 -12.79
C SER A 51 -0.60 10.52 -13.72
N GLY A 52 -1.51 10.49 -14.70
CA GLY A 52 -1.45 9.51 -15.80
C GLY A 52 -0.27 9.67 -16.76
N THR A 53 0.49 10.76 -16.62
CA THR A 53 1.74 10.98 -17.36
C THR A 53 2.98 10.56 -16.55
N SER A 54 2.83 10.23 -15.27
CA SER A 54 3.92 9.75 -14.42
C SER A 54 4.57 8.48 -14.96
N GLN A 55 5.77 8.17 -14.46
CA GLN A 55 6.51 6.96 -14.80
C GLN A 55 5.65 5.70 -14.62
N LYS A 56 5.72 4.80 -15.61
CA LYS A 56 5.14 3.46 -15.53
C LYS A 56 5.95 2.62 -14.56
N GLN A 57 5.28 1.97 -13.62
CA GLN A 57 5.89 1.01 -12.71
C GLN A 57 5.61 -0.42 -13.19
N ALA A 58 4.40 -0.65 -13.71
CA ALA A 58 3.94 -1.95 -14.18
C ALA A 58 3.22 -1.87 -15.51
N ALA A 59 3.20 -3.01 -16.20
CA ALA A 59 2.33 -3.27 -17.34
C ALA A 59 1.71 -4.67 -17.17
N HIS A 60 0.38 -4.74 -17.19
CA HIS A 60 -0.37 -5.97 -16.97
C HIS A 60 -1.25 -6.31 -18.20
N PRO A 61 -1.07 -7.47 -18.85
CA PRO A 61 -1.94 -7.90 -19.93
C PRO A 61 -3.32 -8.34 -19.42
N ASN A 62 -4.28 -8.53 -20.34
CA ASN A 62 -5.56 -9.18 -20.04
C ASN A 62 -5.32 -10.52 -19.32
N GLY A 63 -6.18 -10.84 -18.35
CA GLY A 63 -6.07 -12.06 -17.53
C GLY A 63 -5.29 -11.89 -16.23
N THR A 64 -4.50 -10.81 -16.09
CA THR A 64 -3.80 -10.54 -14.83
C THR A 64 -4.79 -10.23 -13.72
N VAL A 65 -4.69 -10.91 -12.58
CA VAL A 65 -5.46 -10.57 -11.37
C VAL A 65 -4.66 -9.58 -10.53
N LEU A 66 -5.24 -8.41 -10.27
CA LEU A 66 -4.67 -7.34 -9.48
C LEU A 66 -5.27 -7.35 -8.08
N GLN A 67 -4.44 -7.04 -7.08
CA GLN A 67 -4.87 -6.76 -5.71
C GLN A 67 -5.01 -5.24 -5.56
N ILE A 68 -6.25 -4.76 -5.63
CA ILE A 68 -6.57 -3.33 -5.52
C ILE A 68 -6.95 -3.03 -4.07
N THR A 69 -6.54 -1.88 -3.53
CA THR A 69 -6.87 -1.46 -2.16
C THR A 69 -7.19 0.04 -2.07
N GLY A 70 -7.49 0.50 -0.87
CA GLY A 70 -7.54 1.92 -0.55
C GLY A 70 -8.66 2.69 -1.27
N ARG A 71 -8.30 3.84 -1.86
CA ARG A 71 -9.26 4.76 -2.48
C ARG A 71 -8.95 5.02 -3.94
N CYS A 72 -10.02 5.26 -4.68
CA CYS A 72 -9.96 5.87 -5.99
C CYS A 72 -10.07 7.40 -5.88
N THR A 73 -9.53 8.11 -6.87
CA THR A 73 -9.76 9.54 -7.08
C THR A 73 -11.23 9.92 -6.89
N GLY A 74 -11.47 11.08 -6.27
CA GLY A 74 -12.81 11.48 -5.83
C GLY A 74 -13.25 10.86 -4.50
N GLY A 75 -12.35 10.22 -3.75
CA GLY A 75 -12.60 9.76 -2.37
C GLY A 75 -13.37 8.43 -2.27
N ILE A 76 -13.54 7.71 -3.37
CA ILE A 76 -14.35 6.48 -3.42
C ILE A 76 -13.54 5.32 -2.84
N ASN A 77 -14.12 4.54 -1.93
CA ASN A 77 -13.46 3.35 -1.37
C ASN A 77 -13.53 2.18 -2.34
N VAL A 78 -12.41 1.51 -2.62
CA VAL A 78 -12.35 0.36 -3.54
C VAL A 78 -13.24 -0.80 -3.09
N LEU A 79 -13.36 -1.01 -1.78
CA LEU A 79 -14.20 -2.09 -1.22
C LEU A 79 -15.69 -1.82 -1.45
N GLU A 80 -16.10 -0.56 -1.42
CA GLU A 80 -17.48 -0.18 -1.75
C GLU A 80 -17.80 -0.44 -3.22
N ILE A 81 -16.81 -0.28 -4.11
CA ILE A 81 -16.97 -0.62 -5.53
C ILE A 81 -17.07 -2.14 -5.68
N ALA A 82 -16.19 -2.91 -5.05
CA ALA A 82 -16.14 -4.37 -5.18
C ALA A 82 -17.46 -5.05 -4.79
N ASN A 83 -18.22 -4.45 -3.86
CA ASN A 83 -19.52 -4.96 -3.42
C ASN A 83 -20.71 -4.56 -4.33
N GLN A 84 -20.48 -3.80 -5.40
CA GLN A 84 -21.54 -3.38 -6.32
C GLN A 84 -21.76 -4.39 -7.45
N PRO A 85 -22.92 -4.34 -8.14
CA PRO A 85 -23.11 -5.08 -9.38
C PRO A 85 -22.06 -4.73 -10.45
N ALA A 86 -21.65 -5.70 -11.26
CA ALA A 86 -20.56 -5.56 -12.23
C ALA A 86 -20.69 -4.35 -13.18
N TRP A 87 -21.91 -4.01 -13.61
CA TRP A 87 -22.14 -2.84 -14.48
C TRP A 87 -21.75 -1.52 -13.78
N LYS A 88 -22.04 -1.42 -12.48
CA LYS A 88 -21.78 -0.22 -11.67
C LYS A 88 -20.31 -0.13 -11.30
N GLN A 89 -19.67 -1.27 -11.06
CA GLN A 89 -18.21 -1.35 -10.92
C GLN A 89 -17.52 -0.76 -12.15
N ARG A 90 -17.85 -1.28 -13.35
CA ARG A 90 -17.27 -0.86 -14.63
C ARG A 90 -17.45 0.63 -14.87
N GLN A 91 -18.64 1.18 -14.61
CA GLN A 91 -18.91 2.60 -14.78
C GLN A 91 -18.11 3.46 -13.80
N THR A 92 -17.94 3.00 -12.56
CA THR A 92 -17.22 3.73 -11.51
C THR A 92 -15.71 3.81 -11.77
N VAL A 93 -15.07 2.69 -12.13
CA VAL A 93 -13.60 2.66 -12.32
C VAL A 93 -13.12 3.22 -13.66
N ARG A 94 -13.96 3.24 -14.70
CA ARG A 94 -13.52 3.55 -16.09
C ARG A 94 -12.73 4.86 -16.24
N TYR A 95 -13.02 5.85 -15.40
CA TYR A 95 -12.42 7.19 -15.47
C TYR A 95 -11.81 7.61 -14.12
N ARG A 96 -11.35 6.64 -13.32
CA ARG A 96 -10.79 6.87 -11.99
C ARG A 96 -9.45 6.18 -11.84
N TRP A 97 -8.54 6.87 -11.16
CA TRP A 97 -7.33 6.27 -10.61
C TRP A 97 -7.66 5.59 -9.29
N CYS A 98 -7.13 4.40 -9.05
CA CYS A 98 -7.28 3.64 -7.82
C CYS A 98 -5.93 3.10 -7.37
N GLU A 99 -5.74 2.98 -6.05
CA GLU A 99 -4.52 2.44 -5.45
C GLU A 99 -4.42 0.93 -5.69
N VAL A 100 -3.26 0.47 -6.16
CA VAL A 100 -2.98 -0.95 -6.40
C VAL A 100 -1.71 -1.37 -5.67
N TRP A 101 -1.65 -2.64 -5.28
CA TRP A 101 -0.39 -3.24 -4.83
C TRP A 101 0.33 -3.80 -6.04
N HIS A 102 1.51 -3.26 -6.30
CA HIS A 102 2.31 -3.62 -7.46
C HIS A 102 3.59 -4.33 -7.02
N ASP A 103 3.86 -5.52 -7.54
CA ASP A 103 5.15 -6.22 -7.34
C ASP A 103 5.96 -6.21 -8.65
N PRO A 104 6.81 -5.19 -8.87
CA PRO A 104 7.62 -5.09 -10.09
C PRO A 104 8.62 -6.22 -10.22
N ALA A 105 9.13 -6.74 -9.10
CA ALA A 105 10.18 -7.75 -9.06
C ALA A 105 9.64 -9.19 -9.07
N LYS A 106 8.31 -9.38 -8.98
CA LYS A 106 7.64 -10.69 -8.91
C LYS A 106 8.18 -11.58 -7.78
N ASN A 107 8.58 -10.98 -6.67
CA ASN A 107 9.19 -11.65 -5.52
C ASN A 107 8.37 -11.51 -4.23
N GLY A 108 7.15 -10.98 -4.32
CA GLY A 108 6.28 -10.67 -3.20
C GLY A 108 6.58 -9.33 -2.51
N ALA A 109 7.56 -8.56 -2.97
CA ALA A 109 7.86 -7.23 -2.44
C ALA A 109 6.97 -6.17 -3.11
N PHE A 110 5.72 -6.10 -2.64
CA PHE A 110 4.74 -5.15 -3.16
C PHE A 110 5.10 -3.71 -2.79
N VAL A 111 5.05 -2.83 -3.78
CA VAL A 111 5.05 -1.38 -3.63
C VAL A 111 3.63 -0.85 -3.78
N THR A 112 3.33 0.21 -3.04
CA THR A 112 2.04 0.90 -3.06
C THR A 112 2.18 2.26 -3.74
N GLY A 113 1.08 2.77 -4.32
CA GLY A 113 1.01 4.11 -4.94
C GLY A 113 1.07 4.11 -6.47
#